data_AF-A0AAW5A3S6-F1
#
_entry.id   AF-A0AAW5A3S6-F1
#
_cell.length_a   1.000
_cell.length_b   1.000
_cell.length_c   1.000
_cell.angle_alpha   90.00
_cell.angle_beta   90.00
_cell.angle_gamma   90.00
#
_symmetry.space_group_name_H-M   'P 1'
#
loop_
_entity.id
_entity.type
_entity.pdbx_description
1 polymer ?
#
loop_
_entity_poly.entity_id
_entity_poly.type
_entity_poly.pdbx_seq_one_letter_code
_entity_poly.pdbx_strand_id
1 'polypeptide(L)'
;MSLRLITSAALALVACIAQANGPAPAISYTRDIQPIFTEKCVACHACYDSACQLNLGSGEGAARGASKAPVYDGERSQASQPTRLFYDAFGKAAWQRQGFASVLDAQGTQAALMARMLELGHNTPLVANAKLPDDIVLGLNRQNMCPLPGEFDAYAGAHPKEGMPLAVTGLTDQQYQTLQRWLASGAPIDEQGLAPNAQEALQVQQWENLLNQPGARESLVARWLFEHLFLAHIYFEGGEPGHYFQWVRSRTPSGQPIDLINTRRPNDDPGTQVYYRLWPVQGVIVHKTHITYPFSAAKMARIKSLFYSGDWQAMALPGYGPGRRANPFETFEAIPAKARYQFMLDNAEYFVRTFIRGPVCRGQIATDVIRDNFWTLFQDPDHDLYITDARYRGQATPLLAMPGQNDDVGSVLSLWLAYRDKRNQYEALRRDNYADLPAPGWPSLWAGNDNALLSIFRHFDSASVTKGLIGEVPQTMWLFDFPLLERTYYQLAVNFDVFGNVSHQAQTRLYFDLIRNGAEQNFLRLMPADSRDGYLDDWYQNSGKVKLWLDYEAIDNDKPTGLKLDEKDPKRDFANQLLARYGNL
;
A
#
# COMPACT_ATOMS: atom_id res chain seq x y z
N MET A 1 45.00 -69.39 -0.88
CA MET A 1 44.23 -68.31 -0.22
C MET A 1 42.83 -68.87 0.06
N SER A 2 42.48 -69.05 1.33
CA SER A 2 41.30 -69.84 1.75
C SER A 2 39.98 -69.16 1.34
N LEU A 3 39.03 -69.93 0.82
CA LEU A 3 37.68 -69.50 0.43
C LEU A 3 36.95 -68.70 1.54
N ARG A 4 37.33 -68.90 2.81
CA ARG A 4 36.79 -68.19 3.98
C ARG A 4 37.20 -66.72 4.08
N LEU A 5 38.35 -66.33 3.50
CA LEU A 5 38.82 -64.94 3.47
C LEU A 5 38.09 -64.12 2.39
N ILE A 6 37.74 -64.77 1.27
CA ILE A 6 37.03 -64.12 0.17
C ILE A 6 35.55 -63.91 0.53
N THR A 7 34.90 -64.87 1.19
CA THR A 7 33.51 -64.70 1.65
C THR A 7 33.37 -63.68 2.77
N SER A 8 34.33 -63.62 3.70
CA SER A 8 34.32 -62.62 4.78
C SER A 8 34.58 -61.19 4.26
N ALA A 9 35.44 -61.03 3.25
CA ALA A 9 35.67 -59.74 2.60
C ALA A 9 34.47 -59.28 1.76
N ALA A 10 33.76 -60.21 1.10
CA ALA A 10 32.55 -59.91 0.35
C ALA A 10 31.38 -59.50 1.27
N LEU A 11 31.20 -60.17 2.42
CA LEU A 11 30.17 -59.79 3.40
C LEU A 11 30.49 -58.45 4.10
N ALA A 12 31.77 -58.13 4.33
CA ALA A 12 32.17 -56.83 4.86
C ALA A 12 31.99 -55.69 3.83
N LEU A 13 32.24 -55.93 2.54
CA LEU A 13 31.94 -54.94 1.49
C LEU A 13 30.43 -54.72 1.30
N VAL A 14 29.62 -55.78 1.37
CA VAL A 14 28.15 -55.64 1.28
C VAL A 14 27.56 -54.95 2.52
N ALA A 15 28.14 -55.16 3.71
CA ALA A 15 27.74 -54.46 4.92
C ALA A 15 28.13 -52.96 4.93
N CYS A 16 29.25 -52.59 4.29
CA CYS A 16 29.65 -51.18 4.13
C CYS A 16 28.86 -50.42 3.05
N ILE A 17 28.22 -51.11 2.10
CA ILE A 17 27.36 -50.46 1.08
C ILE A 17 25.91 -50.30 1.59
N ALA A 18 25.52 -51.03 2.65
CA ALA A 18 24.19 -50.97 3.24
C ALA A 18 24.01 -49.92 4.36
N GLN A 19 25.06 -49.17 4.72
CA GLN A 19 25.01 -48.12 5.74
C GLN A 19 25.24 -46.72 5.15
N ALA A 20 24.25 -46.19 4.42
CA ALA A 20 23.97 -44.74 4.33
C ALA A 20 22.77 -44.49 3.40
N ASN A 21 21.59 -44.94 3.78
CA ASN A 21 20.33 -44.34 3.30
C ASN A 21 19.30 -44.52 4.42
N GLY A 22 19.50 -43.78 5.51
CA GLY A 22 18.39 -43.52 6.43
C GLY A 22 17.24 -42.85 5.66
N PRO A 23 15.99 -42.91 6.14
CA PRO A 23 14.89 -42.20 5.50
C PRO A 23 15.32 -40.75 5.27
N ALA A 24 15.17 -40.26 4.03
CA ALA A 24 15.47 -38.88 3.72
C ALA A 24 14.79 -37.98 4.76
N PRO A 25 15.49 -36.97 5.31
CA PRO A 25 14.92 -36.13 6.35
C PRO A 25 13.58 -35.57 5.89
N ALA A 26 12.59 -35.55 6.80
CA ALA A 26 11.27 -35.07 6.49
C ALA A 26 11.34 -33.63 5.94
N ILE A 27 10.63 -33.39 4.84
CA ILE A 27 10.60 -32.08 4.18
C ILE A 27 9.79 -31.14 5.05
N SER A 28 10.41 -30.02 5.41
CA SER A 28 9.84 -28.95 6.23
C SER A 28 9.35 -27.83 5.32
N TYR A 29 8.15 -27.31 5.59
CA TYR A 29 7.62 -26.19 4.81
C TYR A 29 8.51 -24.96 4.98
N THR A 30 8.79 -24.59 6.23
CA THR A 30 9.56 -23.38 6.55
C THR A 30 11.01 -23.45 6.07
N ARG A 31 11.67 -24.60 6.22
CA ARG A 31 13.08 -24.77 5.85
C ARG A 31 13.29 -25.02 4.36
N ASP A 32 12.44 -25.84 3.74
CA ASP A 32 12.72 -26.39 2.41
C ASP A 32 11.78 -25.84 1.33
N ILE A 33 10.54 -25.48 1.66
CA ILE A 33 9.50 -25.09 0.67
C ILE A 33 9.36 -23.59 0.55
N GLN A 34 9.20 -22.87 1.67
CA GLN A 34 9.02 -21.42 1.67
C GLN A 34 10.19 -20.70 0.97
N PRO A 35 11.47 -21.11 1.10
CA PRO A 35 12.56 -20.50 0.34
C PRO A 35 12.41 -20.67 -1.18
N ILE A 36 11.94 -21.83 -1.64
CA ILE A 36 11.67 -22.07 -3.07
C ILE A 36 10.53 -21.17 -3.54
N PHE A 37 9.42 -21.09 -2.78
CA PHE A 37 8.31 -20.19 -3.10
C PHE A 37 8.75 -18.72 -3.13
N THR A 38 9.56 -18.29 -2.17
CA THR A 38 10.11 -16.93 -2.10
C THR A 38 10.90 -16.59 -3.36
N GLU A 39 11.79 -17.48 -3.78
CA GLU A 39 12.68 -17.24 -4.93
C GLU A 39 11.93 -17.35 -6.27
N LYS A 40 11.00 -18.30 -6.40
CA LYS A 40 10.45 -18.71 -7.71
C LYS A 40 8.99 -18.32 -7.94
N CYS A 41 8.24 -17.95 -6.90
CA CYS A 41 6.79 -17.81 -7.00
C CYS A 41 6.24 -16.50 -6.43
N VAL A 42 6.75 -16.02 -5.28
CA VAL A 42 6.17 -14.92 -4.48
C VAL A 42 6.08 -13.60 -5.24
N ALA A 43 6.97 -13.33 -6.21
CA ALA A 43 6.89 -12.12 -7.03
C ALA A 43 5.53 -11.96 -7.76
N CYS A 44 4.95 -13.09 -8.19
CA CYS A 44 3.65 -13.17 -8.88
C CYS A 44 2.53 -13.66 -7.95
N HIS A 45 2.84 -14.46 -6.93
CA HIS A 45 1.90 -15.05 -5.98
C HIS A 45 1.99 -14.37 -4.61
N ALA A 46 1.90 -13.05 -4.60
CA ALA A 46 1.74 -12.27 -3.37
C ALA A 46 0.76 -11.12 -3.54
N CYS A 47 0.15 -10.73 -2.41
CA CYS A 47 -0.84 -9.66 -2.34
C CYS A 47 -2.08 -9.91 -3.24
N TYR A 48 -2.96 -8.90 -3.38
CA TYR A 48 -4.22 -8.98 -4.11
C TYR A 48 -4.07 -9.09 -5.64
N ASP A 49 -2.89 -8.85 -6.18
CA ASP A 49 -2.61 -9.04 -7.63
C ASP A 49 -2.21 -10.48 -7.97
N SER A 50 -2.13 -11.36 -6.96
CA SER A 50 -1.87 -12.77 -7.18
C SER A 50 -2.89 -13.37 -8.14
N ALA A 51 -2.40 -14.03 -9.19
CA ALA A 51 -3.25 -14.77 -10.11
C ALA A 51 -4.13 -15.76 -9.32
N CYS A 52 -5.44 -15.72 -9.57
CA CYS A 52 -6.43 -16.55 -8.87
C CYS A 52 -6.39 -16.39 -7.34
N GLN A 53 -5.96 -15.24 -6.83
CA GLN A 53 -5.74 -14.98 -5.40
C GLN A 53 -4.77 -15.95 -4.69
N LEU A 54 -4.02 -16.78 -5.43
CA LEU A 54 -3.10 -17.75 -4.86
C LEU A 54 -1.88 -17.03 -4.30
N ASN A 55 -1.77 -16.95 -2.98
CA ASN A 55 -0.66 -16.28 -2.30
C ASN A 55 0.26 -17.33 -1.67
N LEU A 56 1.54 -17.32 -2.05
CA LEU A 56 2.55 -18.30 -1.61
C LEU A 56 3.59 -17.68 -0.68
N GLY A 57 3.31 -16.48 -0.16
CA GLY A 57 4.17 -15.78 0.80
C GLY A 57 4.08 -16.32 2.23
N SER A 58 3.19 -17.27 2.51
CA SER A 58 3.05 -17.89 3.84
C SER A 58 2.40 -19.27 3.71
N GLY A 59 2.57 -20.09 4.74
CA GLY A 59 1.90 -21.39 4.85
C GLY A 59 0.39 -21.24 4.86
N GLU A 60 -0.16 -20.25 5.55
CA GLU A 60 -1.61 -19.98 5.50
C GLU A 60 -2.08 -19.60 4.09
N GLY A 61 -1.32 -18.78 3.36
CA GLY A 61 -1.61 -18.44 1.97
C GLY A 61 -1.63 -19.67 1.06
N ALA A 62 -0.63 -20.54 1.19
CA ALA A 62 -0.56 -21.79 0.43
C ALA A 62 -1.73 -22.73 0.77
N ALA A 63 -2.07 -22.86 2.05
CA ALA A 63 -3.17 -23.69 2.54
C ALA A 63 -4.56 -23.17 2.16
N ARG A 64 -4.72 -21.85 2.07
CA ARG A 64 -5.95 -21.21 1.57
C ARG A 64 -6.26 -21.66 0.15
N GLY A 65 -5.23 -21.73 -0.70
CA GLY A 65 -5.36 -22.11 -2.10
C GLY A 65 -5.81 -20.98 -3.01
N ALA A 66 -6.51 -21.31 -4.09
CA ALA A 66 -6.86 -20.39 -5.17
C ALA A 66 -8.38 -20.14 -5.24
N SER A 67 -8.77 -18.99 -5.80
CA SER A 67 -10.14 -18.60 -6.06
C SER A 67 -10.28 -18.03 -7.47
N LYS A 68 -11.41 -18.34 -8.13
CA LYS A 68 -11.79 -17.74 -9.42
C LYS A 68 -12.30 -16.30 -9.26
N ALA A 69 -12.65 -15.89 -8.03
CA ALA A 69 -13.19 -14.56 -7.79
C ALA A 69 -12.11 -13.49 -8.02
N PRO A 70 -12.33 -12.50 -8.91
CA PRO A 70 -11.39 -11.39 -9.07
C PRO A 70 -11.42 -10.48 -7.84
N VAL A 71 -10.26 -10.03 -7.39
CA VAL A 71 -10.16 -8.97 -6.36
C VAL A 71 -10.32 -7.61 -7.03
N TYR A 72 -9.50 -7.32 -8.04
CA TYR A 72 -9.65 -6.16 -8.91
C TYR A 72 -10.69 -6.45 -9.99
N ASP A 73 -11.88 -5.88 -9.82
CA ASP A 73 -12.99 -6.01 -10.76
C ASP A 73 -13.63 -4.62 -10.93
N GLY A 74 -13.29 -3.97 -12.04
CA GLY A 74 -13.78 -2.63 -12.37
C GLY A 74 -15.24 -2.60 -12.82
N GLU A 75 -15.88 -3.76 -13.02
CA GLU A 75 -17.26 -3.88 -13.51
C GLU A 75 -18.23 -4.26 -12.38
N ARG A 76 -17.72 -4.49 -11.17
CA ARG A 76 -18.51 -5.00 -10.05
C ARG A 76 -19.58 -4.01 -9.60
N SER A 77 -20.85 -4.43 -9.64
CA SER A 77 -21.99 -3.62 -9.21
C SER A 77 -22.18 -3.56 -7.69
N GLN A 78 -21.80 -4.63 -6.98
CA GLN A 78 -21.91 -4.74 -5.52
C GLN A 78 -20.55 -4.99 -4.88
N ALA A 79 -20.33 -4.50 -3.66
CA ALA A 79 -19.10 -4.78 -2.92
C ALA A 79 -18.91 -6.28 -2.68
N SER A 80 -17.69 -6.81 -2.87
CA SER A 80 -17.36 -8.20 -2.55
C SER A 80 -16.95 -8.36 -1.08
N GLN A 81 -17.00 -9.59 -0.57
CA GLN A 81 -16.49 -9.90 0.76
C GLN A 81 -14.95 -9.85 0.76
N PRO A 82 -14.31 -9.21 1.76
CA PRO A 82 -12.86 -9.20 1.91
C PRO A 82 -12.28 -10.61 2.09
N THR A 83 -11.11 -10.86 1.49
CA THR A 83 -10.39 -12.15 1.53
C THR A 83 -8.92 -11.96 1.95
N ARG A 84 -8.69 -11.12 2.95
CA ARG A 84 -7.36 -10.72 3.43
C ARG A 84 -6.79 -11.82 4.33
N LEU A 85 -5.61 -12.33 3.99
CA LEU A 85 -4.90 -13.33 4.80
C LEU A 85 -4.64 -12.80 6.20
N PHE A 86 -4.80 -13.65 7.21
CA PHE A 86 -4.66 -13.31 8.63
C PHE A 86 -5.69 -12.33 9.19
N TYR A 87 -6.75 -12.01 8.43
CA TYR A 87 -7.81 -11.10 8.87
C TYR A 87 -9.21 -11.71 8.74
N ASP A 88 -9.55 -12.23 7.55
CA ASP A 88 -10.94 -12.54 7.21
C ASP A 88 -11.33 -14.00 7.40
N ALA A 89 -10.35 -14.89 7.50
CA ALA A 89 -10.51 -16.28 7.87
C ALA A 89 -9.16 -16.85 8.31
N PHE A 90 -9.20 -17.96 9.06
CA PHE A 90 -8.01 -18.66 9.52
C PHE A 90 -8.14 -20.15 9.27
N GLY A 91 -7.11 -20.73 8.66
CA GLY A 91 -7.04 -22.15 8.36
C GLY A 91 -7.88 -22.57 7.16
N LYS A 92 -7.44 -23.68 6.55
CA LYS A 92 -7.96 -24.23 5.29
C LYS A 92 -9.49 -24.36 5.24
N ALA A 93 -10.12 -24.91 6.27
CA ALA A 93 -11.57 -25.15 6.27
C ALA A 93 -12.40 -23.86 6.25
N ALA A 94 -11.91 -22.78 6.88
CA ALA A 94 -12.57 -21.49 6.85
C ALA A 94 -12.50 -20.86 5.45
N TRP A 95 -11.33 -20.93 4.81
CA TRP A 95 -11.13 -20.45 3.45
C TRP A 95 -11.94 -21.22 2.41
N GLN A 96 -12.08 -22.54 2.56
CA GLN A 96 -12.92 -23.36 1.67
C GLN A 96 -14.40 -22.95 1.74
N ARG A 97 -14.91 -22.57 2.91
CA ARG A 97 -16.27 -22.02 3.06
C ARG A 97 -16.45 -20.68 2.34
N GLN A 98 -15.37 -19.95 2.09
CA GLN A 98 -15.36 -18.72 1.30
C GLN A 98 -15.10 -18.98 -0.20
N GLY A 99 -15.16 -20.24 -0.66
CA GLY A 99 -15.06 -20.59 -2.07
C GLY A 99 -13.64 -20.77 -2.61
N PHE A 100 -12.63 -20.84 -1.75
CA PHE A 100 -11.27 -21.19 -2.17
C PHE A 100 -11.13 -22.70 -2.39
N ALA A 101 -10.46 -23.07 -3.48
CA ALA A 101 -10.10 -24.43 -3.82
C ALA A 101 -8.65 -24.72 -3.41
N SER A 102 -8.43 -25.88 -2.80
CA SER A 102 -7.10 -26.32 -2.41
C SER A 102 -6.23 -26.55 -3.65
N VAL A 103 -4.99 -26.03 -3.60
CA VAL A 103 -3.95 -26.31 -4.59
C VAL A 103 -2.98 -27.40 -4.12
N LEU A 104 -3.05 -27.77 -2.84
CA LEU A 104 -2.10 -28.68 -2.17
C LEU A 104 -2.64 -30.10 -2.00
N ASP A 105 -3.97 -30.29 -2.00
CA ASP A 105 -4.56 -31.60 -1.79
C ASP A 105 -4.70 -32.39 -3.07
N ALA A 106 -4.39 -33.68 -3.00
CA ALA A 106 -4.86 -34.66 -3.98
C ALA A 106 -6.39 -34.82 -3.91
N GLN A 107 -7.03 -35.05 -5.06
CA GLN A 107 -8.47 -35.32 -5.16
C GLN A 107 -8.69 -36.72 -5.74
N GLY A 108 -9.04 -37.68 -4.87
CA GLY A 108 -9.18 -39.08 -5.27
C GLY A 108 -7.85 -39.63 -5.80
N THR A 109 -7.83 -40.03 -7.07
CA THR A 109 -6.61 -40.51 -7.76
C THR A 109 -5.79 -39.39 -8.40
N GLN A 110 -6.29 -38.15 -8.41
CA GLN A 110 -5.60 -37.02 -9.01
C GLN A 110 -4.61 -36.39 -8.02
N ALA A 111 -3.38 -36.16 -8.47
CA ALA A 111 -2.39 -35.39 -7.72
C ALA A 111 -2.86 -33.94 -7.47
N ALA A 112 -2.24 -33.28 -6.50
CA ALA A 112 -2.52 -31.88 -6.18
C ALA A 112 -2.39 -30.97 -7.41
N LEU A 113 -3.24 -29.95 -7.51
CA LEU A 113 -3.21 -29.00 -8.64
C LEU A 113 -1.84 -28.34 -8.79
N MET A 114 -1.19 -27.98 -7.67
CA MET A 114 0.17 -27.43 -7.70
C MET A 114 1.16 -28.44 -8.30
N ALA A 115 1.08 -29.72 -7.91
CA ALA A 115 1.98 -30.75 -8.44
C ALA A 115 1.87 -30.87 -9.96
N ARG A 116 0.63 -30.84 -10.48
CA ARG A 116 0.34 -30.94 -11.91
C ARG A 116 0.77 -29.69 -12.69
N MET A 117 0.57 -28.49 -12.14
CA MET A 117 1.05 -27.24 -12.76
C MET A 117 2.59 -27.18 -12.81
N LEU A 118 3.27 -27.65 -11.76
CA LEU A 118 4.73 -27.75 -11.71
C LEU A 118 5.26 -28.80 -12.70
N GLU A 119 4.61 -29.96 -12.79
CA GLU A 119 4.96 -31.01 -13.75
C GLU A 119 4.83 -30.52 -15.19
N LEU A 120 3.73 -29.82 -15.52
CA LEU A 120 3.56 -29.20 -16.84
C LEU A 120 4.71 -28.24 -17.15
N GLY A 121 5.04 -27.33 -16.23
CA GLY A 121 6.10 -26.34 -16.43
C GLY A 121 7.49 -26.99 -16.58
N HIS A 122 7.74 -28.05 -15.82
CA HIS A 122 8.99 -28.80 -15.87
C HIS A 122 9.14 -29.62 -17.16
N ASN A 123 8.06 -30.23 -17.65
CA ASN A 123 8.08 -31.05 -18.87
C ASN A 123 8.09 -30.21 -20.17
N THR A 124 7.69 -28.94 -20.11
CA THR A 124 7.67 -28.04 -21.26
C THR A 124 8.42 -26.73 -20.96
N PRO A 125 9.73 -26.78 -20.69
CA PRO A 125 10.48 -25.59 -20.33
C PRO A 125 10.56 -24.61 -21.50
N LEU A 126 10.47 -23.33 -21.17
CA LEU A 126 10.73 -22.24 -22.12
C LEU A 126 12.23 -22.13 -22.40
N VAL A 127 12.57 -21.67 -23.60
CA VAL A 127 13.99 -21.47 -23.98
C VAL A 127 14.59 -20.37 -23.08
N ALA A 128 15.64 -20.71 -22.34
CA ALA A 128 16.31 -19.78 -21.45
C ALA A 128 16.86 -18.57 -22.21
N ASN A 129 16.72 -17.37 -21.62
CA ASN A 129 17.19 -16.09 -22.19
C ASN A 129 16.66 -15.78 -23.60
N ALA A 130 15.52 -16.36 -23.99
CA ALA A 130 14.85 -16.06 -25.25
C ALA A 130 13.55 -15.30 -25.00
N LYS A 131 13.09 -14.58 -26.03
CA LYS A 131 11.74 -14.02 -26.04
C LYS A 131 10.73 -15.16 -25.95
N LEU A 132 9.67 -14.95 -25.17
CA LEU A 132 8.58 -15.90 -25.08
C LEU A 132 7.88 -16.06 -26.44
N PRO A 133 7.34 -17.26 -26.73
CA PRO A 133 6.42 -17.47 -27.83
C PRO A 133 5.28 -16.44 -27.83
N ASP A 134 4.88 -15.95 -29.01
CA ASP A 134 3.86 -14.90 -29.14
C ASP A 134 2.45 -15.37 -28.73
N ASP A 135 2.22 -16.68 -28.64
CA ASP A 135 0.97 -17.30 -28.16
C ASP A 135 0.84 -17.28 -26.62
N ILE A 136 1.93 -17.03 -25.89
CA ILE A 136 1.88 -16.87 -24.43
C ILE A 136 1.61 -15.40 -24.09
N VAL A 137 0.34 -15.11 -23.81
CA VAL A 137 -0.08 -13.76 -23.42
C VAL A 137 0.31 -13.48 -21.97
N LEU A 138 1.18 -12.49 -21.77
CA LEU A 138 1.54 -11.96 -20.46
C LEU A 138 1.03 -10.53 -20.27
N GLY A 139 1.30 -9.98 -19.09
CA GLY A 139 1.01 -8.60 -18.75
C GLY A 139 -0.42 -8.41 -18.25
N LEU A 140 -0.83 -7.16 -18.20
CA LEU A 140 -2.00 -6.74 -17.43
C LEU A 140 -3.34 -7.10 -18.09
N ASN A 141 -3.33 -7.35 -19.40
CA ASN A 141 -4.49 -7.82 -20.16
C ASN A 141 -4.61 -9.35 -20.15
N ARG A 142 -3.68 -10.07 -19.51
CA ARG A 142 -3.77 -11.53 -19.36
C ARG A 142 -5.02 -11.83 -18.52
N GLN A 143 -5.94 -12.60 -19.11
CA GLN A 143 -7.04 -13.19 -18.37
C GLN A 143 -6.49 -14.33 -17.52
N ASN A 144 -6.65 -14.22 -16.20
CA ASN A 144 -6.21 -15.27 -15.29
C ASN A 144 -7.06 -16.52 -15.50
N MET A 145 -6.40 -17.60 -15.93
CA MET A 145 -7.01 -18.92 -16.05
C MET A 145 -6.81 -19.63 -14.71
N CYS A 146 -7.91 -19.92 -14.03
CA CYS A 146 -7.91 -20.48 -12.68
C CYS A 146 -8.51 -21.88 -12.68
N PRO A 147 -7.87 -22.88 -13.35
CA PRO A 147 -8.43 -24.22 -13.47
C PRO A 147 -8.57 -24.85 -12.08
N LEU A 148 -9.73 -25.42 -11.81
CA LEU A 148 -9.91 -26.31 -10.66
C LEU A 148 -9.21 -27.65 -10.92
N PRO A 149 -8.97 -28.48 -9.88
CA PRO A 149 -8.31 -29.77 -10.06
C PRO A 149 -8.93 -30.66 -11.16
N GLY A 150 -10.26 -30.71 -11.26
CA GLY A 150 -10.97 -31.44 -12.31
C GLY A 150 -10.95 -30.81 -13.71
N GLU A 151 -10.52 -29.55 -13.85
CA GLU A 151 -10.44 -28.80 -15.11
C GLU A 151 -9.02 -28.79 -15.71
N PHE A 152 -8.03 -29.28 -14.95
CA PHE A 152 -6.61 -29.17 -15.33
C PHE A 152 -6.27 -29.83 -16.66
N ASP A 153 -6.81 -31.01 -16.99
CA ASP A 153 -6.45 -31.70 -18.22
C ASP A 153 -6.86 -30.92 -19.48
N ALA A 154 -8.02 -30.26 -19.43
CA ALA A 154 -8.46 -29.37 -20.49
C ALA A 154 -7.55 -28.13 -20.59
N TYR A 155 -7.15 -27.56 -19.45
CA TYR A 155 -6.20 -26.45 -19.42
C TYR A 155 -4.85 -26.85 -20.02
N ALA A 156 -4.25 -27.95 -19.59
CA ALA A 156 -2.94 -28.41 -20.05
C ALA A 156 -2.95 -28.75 -21.55
N GLY A 157 -4.06 -29.30 -22.06
CA GLY A 157 -4.24 -29.54 -23.50
C GLY A 157 -4.32 -28.25 -24.33
N ALA A 158 -5.00 -27.22 -23.82
CA ALA A 158 -5.14 -25.92 -24.50
C ALA A 158 -3.90 -25.02 -24.36
N HIS A 159 -3.18 -25.14 -23.24
CA HIS A 159 -2.04 -24.29 -22.87
C HIS A 159 -0.79 -25.11 -22.51
N PRO A 160 -0.25 -25.91 -23.45
CA PRO A 160 0.78 -26.90 -23.15
C PRO A 160 2.12 -26.31 -22.72
N LYS A 161 2.35 -24.99 -22.88
CA LYS A 161 3.58 -24.29 -22.46
C LYS A 161 3.37 -23.34 -21.28
N GLU A 162 2.19 -23.36 -20.66
CA GLU A 162 1.82 -22.42 -19.59
C GLU A 162 1.75 -23.09 -18.21
N GLY A 163 2.65 -24.04 -17.96
CA GLY A 163 2.92 -24.57 -16.62
C GLY A 163 3.71 -23.59 -15.75
N MET A 164 3.86 -23.90 -14.46
CA MET A 164 4.50 -23.03 -13.48
C MET A 164 5.91 -23.51 -13.10
N PRO A 165 6.84 -22.60 -12.75
CA PRO A 165 6.74 -21.14 -12.83
C PRO A 165 6.76 -20.62 -14.29
N LEU A 166 5.74 -19.84 -14.66
CA LEU A 166 5.59 -19.32 -16.02
C LEU A 166 6.43 -18.06 -16.22
N ALA A 167 7.15 -17.98 -17.36
CA ALA A 167 7.84 -16.77 -17.82
C ALA A 167 8.90 -16.19 -16.87
N VAL A 168 9.37 -16.99 -15.92
CA VAL A 168 10.47 -16.68 -15.00
C VAL A 168 11.47 -17.82 -15.02
N THR A 169 12.56 -17.69 -14.27
CA THR A 169 13.50 -18.81 -14.07
C THR A 169 12.74 -19.99 -13.45
N GLY A 170 12.71 -21.12 -14.16
CA GLY A 170 12.08 -22.34 -13.70
C GLY A 170 12.75 -22.94 -12.45
N LEU A 171 12.20 -24.06 -12.00
CA LEU A 171 12.76 -24.83 -10.89
C LEU A 171 13.99 -25.62 -11.35
N THR A 172 15.01 -25.70 -10.51
CA THR A 172 16.03 -26.75 -10.68
C THR A 172 15.43 -28.13 -10.43
N ASP A 173 16.03 -29.20 -10.95
CA ASP A 173 15.55 -30.58 -10.73
C ASP A 173 15.42 -30.89 -9.24
N GLN A 174 16.35 -30.41 -8.42
CA GLN A 174 16.32 -30.58 -6.97
C GLN A 174 15.14 -29.83 -6.32
N GLN A 175 14.88 -28.59 -6.73
CA GLN A 175 13.75 -27.81 -6.23
C GLN A 175 12.42 -28.47 -6.64
N TYR A 176 12.30 -28.90 -7.89
CA TYR A 176 11.15 -29.62 -8.41
C TYR A 176 10.88 -30.91 -7.63
N GLN A 177 11.89 -31.78 -7.47
CA GLN A 177 11.75 -33.03 -6.73
C GLN A 177 11.41 -32.80 -5.24
N THR A 178 11.91 -31.71 -4.64
CA THR A 178 11.59 -31.35 -3.26
C THR A 178 10.12 -30.97 -3.12
N LEU A 179 9.61 -30.11 -4.01
CA LEU A 179 8.20 -29.74 -4.05
C LEU A 179 7.28 -30.93 -4.32
N GLN A 180 7.62 -31.79 -5.29
CA GLN A 180 6.83 -32.98 -5.62
C GLN A 180 6.74 -33.96 -4.44
N ARG A 181 7.86 -34.24 -3.75
CA ARG A 181 7.85 -35.11 -2.57
C ARG A 181 7.05 -34.52 -1.42
N TRP A 182 7.11 -33.20 -1.22
CA TRP A 182 6.32 -32.51 -0.19
C TRP A 182 4.83 -32.56 -0.50
N LEU A 183 4.42 -32.33 -1.76
CA LEU A 183 3.02 -32.45 -2.17
C LEU A 183 2.52 -33.90 -2.04
N ALA A 184 3.33 -34.87 -2.44
CA ALA A 184 3.02 -36.30 -2.31
C ALA A 184 2.88 -36.77 -0.86
N SER A 185 3.55 -36.12 0.10
CA SER A 185 3.40 -36.38 1.54
C SER A 185 2.22 -35.64 2.19
N GLY A 186 1.34 -35.02 1.39
CA GLY A 186 0.17 -34.29 1.87
C GLY A 186 0.45 -32.83 2.22
N ALA A 187 1.59 -32.29 1.76
CA ALA A 187 1.98 -30.89 1.92
C ALA A 187 1.92 -30.36 3.37
N PRO A 188 2.56 -31.04 4.35
CA PRO A 188 2.54 -30.60 5.73
C PRO A 188 3.16 -29.20 5.87
N ILE A 189 2.49 -28.34 6.64
CA ILE A 189 2.93 -26.96 6.91
C ILE A 189 3.33 -26.86 8.38
N ASP A 190 4.62 -26.68 8.63
CA ASP A 190 5.21 -26.53 9.96
C ASP A 190 5.54 -25.07 10.29
N GLU A 191 4.94 -24.12 9.56
CA GLU A 191 5.06 -22.69 9.82
C GLU A 191 4.49 -22.33 11.18
N GLN A 192 5.31 -21.64 11.98
CA GLN A 192 4.91 -21.08 13.26
C GLN A 192 4.76 -19.57 13.13
N GLY A 193 3.78 -19.02 13.85
CA GLY A 193 3.56 -17.59 13.88
C GLY A 193 4.79 -16.86 14.43
N LEU A 194 5.21 -15.81 13.74
CA LEU A 194 6.30 -14.95 14.20
C LEU A 194 5.92 -14.32 15.54
N ALA A 195 6.84 -14.36 16.51
CA ALA A 195 6.69 -13.76 17.83
C ALA A 195 7.81 -12.74 18.07
N PRO A 196 7.53 -11.62 18.77
CA PRO A 196 8.57 -10.66 19.12
C PRO A 196 9.62 -11.29 20.04
N ASN A 197 10.88 -10.94 19.84
CA ASN A 197 11.93 -11.24 20.83
C ASN A 197 11.74 -10.38 22.11
N ALA A 198 12.57 -10.60 23.14
CA ALA A 198 12.41 -9.90 24.41
C ALA A 198 12.53 -8.36 24.30
N GLN A 199 13.41 -7.85 23.43
CA GLN A 199 13.60 -6.41 23.22
C GLN A 199 12.41 -5.81 22.46
N GLU A 200 11.94 -6.50 21.42
CA GLU A 200 10.77 -6.11 20.65
C GLU A 200 9.51 -6.14 21.53
N ALA A 201 9.35 -7.16 22.37
CA ALA A 201 8.21 -7.29 23.28
C ALA A 201 8.13 -6.11 24.27
N LEU A 202 9.27 -5.63 24.77
CA LEU A 202 9.33 -4.44 25.62
C LEU A 202 8.89 -3.19 24.85
N GLN A 203 9.37 -3.00 23.62
CA GLN A 203 8.97 -1.85 22.80
C GLN A 203 7.50 -1.93 22.38
N VAL A 204 6.99 -3.12 22.05
CA VAL A 204 5.56 -3.36 21.81
C VAL A 204 4.76 -2.90 23.02
N GLN A 205 5.12 -3.31 24.23
CA GLN A 205 4.41 -2.91 25.44
C GLN A 205 4.46 -1.38 25.65
N GLN A 206 5.60 -0.73 25.45
CA GLN A 206 5.73 0.72 25.60
C GLN A 206 4.82 1.49 24.63
N TRP A 207 4.77 1.06 23.37
CA TRP A 207 3.93 1.67 22.35
C TRP A 207 2.44 1.38 22.57
N GLU A 208 2.06 0.13 22.84
CA GLU A 208 0.68 -0.21 23.17
C GLU A 208 0.20 0.55 24.43
N ASN A 209 1.06 0.76 25.43
CA ASN A 209 0.71 1.57 26.61
C ASN A 209 0.42 3.04 26.25
N LEU A 210 1.14 3.63 25.30
CA LEU A 210 0.86 4.99 24.82
C LEU A 210 -0.45 5.05 24.02
N LEU A 211 -0.64 4.08 23.13
CA LEU A 211 -1.77 4.05 22.20
C LEU A 211 -3.09 3.67 22.88
N ASN A 212 -3.04 3.03 24.05
CA ASN A 212 -4.21 2.63 24.83
C ASN A 212 -4.36 3.41 26.14
N GLN A 213 -3.74 4.60 26.25
CA GLN A 213 -3.98 5.43 27.43
C GLN A 213 -5.45 5.81 27.53
N PRO A 214 -6.05 5.73 28.72
CA PRO A 214 -7.44 6.13 28.92
C PRO A 214 -7.59 7.64 28.82
N GLY A 215 -8.71 8.09 28.24
CA GLY A 215 -9.05 9.51 28.10
C GLY A 215 -9.52 9.84 26.68
N ALA A 216 -10.42 10.80 26.56
CA ALA A 216 -10.98 11.19 25.27
C ALA A 216 -9.91 11.78 24.34
N ARG A 217 -8.96 12.54 24.89
CA ARG A 217 -7.83 13.10 24.14
C ARG A 217 -6.89 12.01 23.63
N GLU A 218 -6.50 11.10 24.52
CA GLU A 218 -5.60 9.99 24.25
C GLU A 218 -6.19 9.02 23.23
N SER A 219 -7.47 8.67 23.40
CA SER A 219 -8.20 7.82 22.45
C SER A 219 -8.39 8.48 21.09
N LEU A 220 -8.59 9.81 21.03
CA LEU A 220 -8.69 10.54 19.77
C LEU A 220 -7.36 10.56 19.00
N VAL A 221 -6.25 10.79 19.71
CA VAL A 221 -4.90 10.76 19.13
C VAL A 221 -4.54 9.36 18.66
N ALA A 222 -4.84 8.32 19.45
CA ALA A 222 -4.60 6.93 19.08
C ALA A 222 -5.38 6.53 17.83
N ARG A 223 -6.65 6.97 17.72
CA ARG A 223 -7.46 6.78 16.51
C ARG A 223 -6.85 7.49 15.30
N TRP A 224 -6.46 8.76 15.45
CA TRP A 224 -5.84 9.51 14.35
C TRP A 224 -4.56 8.83 13.88
N LEU A 225 -3.67 8.48 14.80
CA LEU A 225 -2.42 7.78 14.48
C LEU A 225 -2.70 6.43 13.79
N PHE A 226 -3.69 5.67 14.25
CA PHE A 226 -4.06 4.38 13.64
C PHE A 226 -4.52 4.56 12.20
N GLU A 227 -5.45 5.49 11.97
CA GLU A 227 -5.93 5.79 10.63
C GLU A 227 -4.79 6.28 9.71
N HIS A 228 -3.71 6.86 10.27
CA HIS A 228 -2.55 7.36 9.51
C HIS A 228 -1.38 6.39 9.38
N LEU A 229 -1.36 5.29 10.13
CA LEU A 229 -0.23 4.34 10.15
C LEU A 229 -0.66 2.88 9.93
N PHE A 230 -1.93 2.58 9.67
CA PHE A 230 -2.44 1.20 9.57
C PHE A 230 -1.77 0.36 8.46
N LEU A 231 -1.21 1.00 7.42
CA LEU A 231 -0.46 0.32 6.35
C LEU A 231 1.03 0.16 6.65
N ALA A 232 1.53 0.73 7.74
CA ALA A 232 2.94 0.66 8.07
C ALA A 232 3.35 -0.75 8.46
N HIS A 233 4.44 -1.22 7.85
CA HIS A 233 5.29 -2.25 8.41
C HIS A 233 6.22 -1.58 9.42
N ILE A 234 5.83 -1.65 10.68
CA ILE A 234 6.56 -1.04 11.79
C ILE A 234 7.78 -1.89 12.10
N TYR A 235 8.93 -1.25 12.23
CA TYR A 235 10.14 -1.89 12.77
C TYR A 235 10.62 -1.11 13.98
N PHE A 236 11.23 -1.82 14.92
CA PHE A 236 11.78 -1.22 16.13
C PHE A 236 13.24 -0.83 15.94
N GLU A 237 13.64 0.31 16.51
CA GLU A 237 15.05 0.65 16.61
C GLU A 237 15.79 -0.40 17.45
N GLY A 238 16.84 -0.98 16.87
CA GLY A 238 17.56 -2.11 17.45
C GLY A 238 16.76 -3.42 17.50
N GLY A 239 15.62 -3.53 16.81
CA GLY A 239 14.86 -4.79 16.67
C GLY A 239 15.55 -5.81 15.77
N GLU A 240 14.96 -7.00 15.65
CA GLU A 240 15.53 -8.06 14.81
C GLU A 240 15.39 -7.67 13.32
N PRO A 241 16.47 -7.71 12.52
CA PRO A 241 16.40 -7.43 11.10
C PRO A 241 15.40 -8.35 10.39
N GLY A 242 14.47 -7.75 9.64
CA GLY A 242 13.43 -8.50 8.93
C GLY A 242 12.17 -8.78 9.76
N HIS A 243 12.16 -8.49 11.06
CA HIS A 243 10.92 -8.47 11.84
C HIS A 243 10.17 -7.15 11.63
N TYR A 244 8.91 -7.28 11.25
CA TYR A 244 8.01 -6.15 11.10
C TYR A 244 6.69 -6.42 11.81
N PHE A 245 6.03 -5.36 12.22
CA PHE A 245 4.77 -5.39 12.95
C PHE A 245 3.74 -4.58 12.19
N GLN A 246 2.52 -5.08 12.13
CA GLN A 246 1.36 -4.33 11.67
C GLN A 246 0.58 -3.84 12.88
N TRP A 247 -0.06 -2.69 12.71
CA TRP A 247 -0.92 -2.12 13.72
C TRP A 247 -2.36 -2.57 13.50
N VAL A 248 -2.95 -3.25 14.49
CA VAL A 248 -4.31 -3.77 14.43
C VAL A 248 -5.20 -3.27 15.57
N ARG A 249 -6.51 -3.39 15.37
CA ARG A 249 -7.53 -3.21 16.42
C ARG A 249 -7.90 -4.57 16.99
N SER A 250 -8.01 -4.66 18.31
CA SER A 250 -8.30 -5.89 19.05
C SER A 250 -9.43 -5.66 20.07
N ARG A 251 -10.24 -6.69 20.34
CA ARG A 251 -11.19 -6.69 21.45
C ARG A 251 -10.51 -6.96 22.81
N THR A 252 -9.29 -7.49 22.77
CA THR A 252 -8.51 -7.84 23.97
C THR A 252 -7.30 -6.91 24.18
N PRO A 253 -6.98 -6.55 25.44
CA PRO A 253 -5.88 -5.65 25.78
C PRO A 253 -4.50 -6.32 25.69
N SER A 254 -3.45 -5.51 25.79
CA SER A 254 -2.05 -5.93 25.91
C SER A 254 -1.86 -7.05 26.94
N GLY A 255 -1.01 -8.04 26.62
CA GLY A 255 -0.78 -9.22 27.44
C GLY A 255 -1.77 -10.38 27.23
N GLN A 256 -2.87 -10.16 26.50
CA GLN A 256 -3.77 -11.22 26.04
C GLN A 256 -3.57 -11.52 24.55
N PRO A 257 -3.91 -12.75 24.09
CA PRO A 257 -3.97 -13.07 22.66
C PRO A 257 -4.85 -12.05 21.93
N ILE A 258 -4.39 -11.60 20.75
CA ILE A 258 -5.11 -10.62 19.94
C ILE A 258 -6.42 -11.24 19.44
N ASP A 259 -7.54 -10.61 19.78
CA ASP A 259 -8.85 -10.90 19.20
C ASP A 259 -9.18 -9.82 18.16
N LEU A 260 -8.82 -10.09 16.92
CA LEU A 260 -8.79 -9.12 15.83
C LEU A 260 -10.17 -8.53 15.50
N ILE A 261 -10.20 -7.21 15.30
CA ILE A 261 -11.32 -6.47 14.73
C ILE A 261 -11.00 -6.21 13.25
N ASN A 262 -11.53 -7.06 12.37
CA ASN A 262 -11.23 -7.10 10.94
C ASN A 262 -12.21 -6.27 10.09
N THR A 263 -12.51 -5.03 10.49
CA THR A 263 -13.34 -4.17 9.63
C THR A 263 -12.72 -3.98 8.25
N ARG A 264 -13.55 -3.59 7.29
CA ARG A 264 -13.15 -3.40 5.90
C ARG A 264 -12.18 -2.23 5.73
N ARG A 265 -12.48 -1.09 6.35
CA ARG A 265 -11.62 0.11 6.40
C ARG A 265 -11.14 0.37 7.83
N PRO A 266 -9.98 1.01 8.01
CA PRO A 266 -9.46 1.34 9.35
C PRO A 266 -10.37 2.31 10.12
N ASN A 267 -11.13 3.15 9.42
CA ASN A 267 -12.06 4.13 10.01
C ASN A 267 -13.51 3.64 10.06
N ASP A 268 -13.78 2.36 9.79
CA ASP A 268 -15.10 1.77 10.01
C ASP A 268 -15.35 1.55 11.51
N ASP A 269 -16.64 1.56 11.87
CA ASP A 269 -17.10 1.31 13.22
C ASP A 269 -16.60 -0.06 13.71
N PRO A 270 -15.82 -0.12 14.81
CA PRO A 270 -15.36 -1.37 15.37
C PRO A 270 -16.49 -2.20 16.01
N GLY A 271 -17.65 -1.58 16.29
CA GLY A 271 -18.82 -2.22 16.91
C GLY A 271 -18.62 -2.62 18.38
N THR A 272 -17.45 -2.35 18.95
CA THR A 272 -17.06 -2.73 20.31
C THR A 272 -15.90 -1.87 20.80
N GLN A 273 -15.52 -2.04 22.06
CA GLN A 273 -14.33 -1.42 22.62
C GLN A 273 -13.07 -1.93 21.89
N VAL A 274 -12.17 -0.99 21.60
CA VAL A 274 -10.94 -1.24 20.84
C VAL A 274 -9.73 -1.13 21.75
N TYR A 275 -8.79 -2.05 21.53
CA TYR A 275 -7.39 -1.92 21.92
C TYR A 275 -6.50 -1.91 20.68
N TYR A 276 -5.58 -0.98 20.62
CA TYR A 276 -4.56 -0.85 19.59
C TYR A 276 -3.39 -1.79 19.90
N ARG A 277 -3.15 -2.77 19.03
CA ARG A 277 -2.17 -3.83 19.26
C ARG A 277 -1.17 -3.92 18.12
N LEU A 278 0.08 -4.25 18.43
CA LEU A 278 1.13 -4.50 17.44
C LEU A 278 1.26 -6.00 17.23
N TRP A 279 1.01 -6.44 16.02
CA TRP A 279 0.99 -7.86 15.66
C TRP A 279 2.10 -8.13 14.63
N PRO A 280 2.97 -9.14 14.81
CA PRO A 280 4.01 -9.43 13.83
C PRO A 280 3.41 -9.73 12.44
N VAL A 281 4.00 -9.13 11.41
CA VAL A 281 3.68 -9.43 10.01
C VAL A 281 4.11 -10.86 9.74
N GLN A 282 3.16 -11.67 9.29
CA GLN A 282 3.38 -13.09 9.02
C GLN A 282 3.81 -13.30 7.56
N GLY A 283 4.68 -14.29 7.34
CA GLY A 283 5.16 -14.67 6.01
C GLY A 283 6.24 -13.75 5.43
N VAL A 284 6.45 -13.89 4.13
CA VAL A 284 7.50 -13.22 3.37
C VAL A 284 7.14 -11.76 3.13
N ILE A 285 8.08 -10.87 3.43
CA ILE A 285 7.97 -9.45 3.13
C ILE A 285 8.12 -9.23 1.63
N VAL A 286 7.10 -8.65 0.99
CA VAL A 286 7.12 -8.32 -0.43
C VAL A 286 7.24 -6.83 -0.66
N HIS A 287 8.12 -6.45 -1.58
CA HIS A 287 8.35 -5.05 -1.91
C HIS A 287 7.08 -4.32 -2.34
N LYS A 288 6.04 -5.01 -2.86
CA LYS A 288 4.77 -4.37 -3.30
C LYS A 288 3.91 -3.82 -2.15
N THR A 289 3.95 -4.43 -0.96
CA THR A 289 3.17 -3.98 0.22
C THR A 289 4.03 -3.43 1.36
N HIS A 290 5.34 -3.66 1.32
CA HIS A 290 6.25 -3.17 2.33
C HIS A 290 6.46 -1.65 2.29
N ILE A 291 5.81 -0.92 3.20
CA ILE A 291 5.99 0.51 3.46
C ILE A 291 6.36 0.64 4.93
N THR A 292 7.56 1.10 5.24
CA THR A 292 8.09 1.04 6.60
C THR A 292 7.87 2.31 7.40
N TYR A 293 7.71 2.15 8.71
CA TYR A 293 7.68 3.27 9.65
C TYR A 293 8.44 2.89 10.93
N PRO A 294 9.48 3.63 11.35
CA PRO A 294 10.25 3.30 12.54
C PRO A 294 9.47 3.62 13.81
N PHE A 295 9.47 2.68 14.76
CA PHE A 295 9.08 2.92 16.14
C PHE A 295 10.35 3.00 17.00
N SER A 296 10.56 4.18 17.58
CA SER A 296 11.71 4.47 18.45
C SER A 296 11.34 5.39 19.61
N ALA A 297 12.22 5.49 20.60
CA ALA A 297 12.06 6.43 21.71
C ALA A 297 11.96 7.89 21.20
N ALA A 298 12.75 8.25 20.18
CA ALA A 298 12.72 9.57 19.58
C ALA A 298 11.38 9.86 18.86
N LYS A 299 10.85 8.89 18.10
CA LYS A 299 9.52 9.02 17.46
C LYS A 299 8.42 9.14 18.51
N MET A 300 8.48 8.35 19.59
CA MET A 300 7.52 8.45 20.69
C MET A 300 7.57 9.82 21.36
N ALA A 301 8.76 10.35 21.65
CA ALA A 301 8.95 11.67 22.23
C ALA A 301 8.41 12.77 21.30
N ARG A 302 8.63 12.66 19.99
CA ARG A 302 8.09 13.60 18.99
C ARG A 302 6.56 13.57 18.94
N ILE A 303 5.94 12.39 18.95
CA ILE A 303 4.48 12.24 19.04
C ILE A 303 3.96 12.90 20.32
N LYS A 304 4.63 12.68 21.47
CA LYS A 304 4.26 13.33 22.73
C LYS A 304 4.36 14.85 22.66
N SER A 305 5.43 15.35 22.08
CA SER A 305 5.60 16.79 21.85
C SER A 305 4.47 17.37 20.99
N LEU A 306 4.08 16.72 19.91
CA LEU A 306 3.07 17.24 18.98
C LEU A 306 1.64 17.13 19.54
N PHE A 307 1.27 15.97 20.10
CA PHE A 307 -0.13 15.67 20.40
C PHE A 307 -0.50 15.80 21.88
N TYR A 308 0.47 15.65 22.80
CA TYR A 308 0.19 15.67 24.24
C TYR A 308 0.69 16.94 24.95
N SER A 309 1.35 17.84 24.22
CA SER A 309 1.71 19.17 24.72
C SER A 309 0.58 20.18 24.49
N GLY A 310 0.53 21.20 25.35
CA GLY A 310 -0.42 22.32 25.24
C GLY A 310 -1.79 22.04 25.88
N ASP A 311 -2.60 23.10 25.95
CA ASP A 311 -3.84 23.13 26.73
C ASP A 311 -5.08 22.87 25.88
N TRP A 312 -5.03 21.86 25.01
CA TRP A 312 -6.20 21.42 24.23
C TRP A 312 -6.85 20.18 24.84
N GLN A 313 -8.17 20.07 24.69
CA GLN A 313 -8.98 19.01 25.27
C GLN A 313 -9.94 18.44 24.22
N ALA A 314 -10.20 17.14 24.31
CA ALA A 314 -11.28 16.50 23.55
C ALA A 314 -12.44 16.21 24.52
N MET A 315 -13.62 16.79 24.28
CA MET A 315 -14.78 16.60 25.16
C MET A 315 -15.45 15.23 24.94
N ALA A 316 -15.39 14.71 23.73
CA ALA A 316 -15.98 13.42 23.35
C ALA A 316 -15.22 12.81 22.18
N LEU A 317 -15.35 11.50 22.01
CA LEU A 317 -14.86 10.82 20.82
C LEU A 317 -15.85 10.98 19.67
N PRO A 318 -15.37 11.34 18.47
CA PRO A 318 -16.22 11.35 17.28
C PRO A 318 -16.67 9.91 16.97
N GLY A 319 -17.90 9.76 16.51
CA GLY A 319 -18.41 8.47 16.04
C GLY A 319 -17.76 8.02 14.71
N TYR A 320 -18.24 6.91 14.18
CA TYR A 320 -17.79 6.29 12.92
C TYR A 320 -18.81 6.43 11.78
N GLY A 321 -19.81 7.30 11.93
CA GLY A 321 -20.84 7.52 10.91
C GLY A 321 -20.27 8.08 9.59
N PRO A 322 -21.00 7.96 8.46
CA PRO A 322 -20.50 8.34 7.13
C PRO A 322 -19.93 9.76 7.04
N GLY A 323 -20.57 10.75 7.67
CA GLY A 323 -20.05 12.13 7.69
C GLY A 323 -18.68 12.25 8.40
N ARG A 324 -18.48 11.51 9.49
CA ARG A 324 -17.20 11.48 10.23
C ARG A 324 -16.11 10.78 9.42
N ARG A 325 -16.44 9.72 8.69
CA ARG A 325 -15.47 9.03 7.83
C ARG A 325 -15.11 9.85 6.57
N ALA A 326 -16.04 10.66 6.08
CA ALA A 326 -15.83 11.52 4.91
C ALA A 326 -14.89 12.70 5.17
N ASN A 327 -14.87 13.23 6.40
CA ASN A 327 -14.16 14.47 6.71
C ASN A 327 -13.23 14.31 7.94
N PRO A 328 -11.92 14.02 7.74
CA PRO A 328 -10.97 13.91 8.85
C PRO A 328 -10.76 15.24 9.56
N PHE A 329 -10.97 16.37 8.89
CA PHE A 329 -10.81 17.69 9.48
C PHE A 329 -11.89 18.00 10.53
N GLU A 330 -13.11 17.51 10.32
CA GLU A 330 -14.19 17.59 11.31
C GLU A 330 -14.06 16.51 12.39
N THR A 331 -13.64 15.31 12.02
CA THR A 331 -13.51 14.18 12.97
C THR A 331 -12.40 14.45 13.98
N PHE A 332 -11.28 15.01 13.54
CA PHE A 332 -10.12 15.27 14.38
C PHE A 332 -9.92 16.76 14.66
N GLU A 333 -10.99 17.57 14.57
CA GLU A 333 -10.94 19.03 14.78
C GLU A 333 -10.34 19.42 16.13
N ALA A 334 -10.63 18.63 17.18
CA ALA A 334 -10.10 18.87 18.51
C ALA A 334 -8.57 18.75 18.58
N ILE A 335 -7.94 17.94 17.72
CA ILE A 335 -6.48 17.86 17.63
C ILE A 335 -5.96 19.10 16.90
N PRO A 336 -5.01 19.88 17.49
CA PRO A 336 -4.45 21.06 16.84
C PRO A 336 -3.98 20.77 15.41
N ALA A 337 -4.51 21.52 14.43
CA ALA A 337 -4.20 21.30 13.01
C ALA A 337 -2.69 21.37 12.73
N LYS A 338 -1.96 22.28 13.39
CA LYS A 338 -0.49 22.40 13.27
C LYS A 338 0.22 21.12 13.71
N ALA A 339 -0.26 20.45 14.76
CA ALA A 339 0.33 19.20 15.25
C ALA A 339 0.12 18.06 14.25
N ARG A 340 -1.09 17.94 13.69
CA ARG A 340 -1.41 16.96 12.64
C ARG A 340 -0.56 17.19 11.39
N TYR A 341 -0.50 18.43 10.91
CA TYR A 341 0.30 18.74 9.72
C TYR A 341 1.79 18.51 9.95
N GLN A 342 2.33 18.96 11.09
CA GLN A 342 3.74 18.77 11.40
C GLN A 342 4.10 17.29 11.52
N PHE A 343 3.23 16.44 12.06
CA PHE A 343 3.46 14.99 12.05
C PHE A 343 3.50 14.45 10.62
N MET A 344 2.62 14.92 9.74
CA MET A 344 2.64 14.52 8.33
C MET A 344 3.91 14.97 7.62
N LEU A 345 4.34 16.23 7.82
CA LEU A 345 5.58 16.76 7.26
C LEU A 345 6.82 16.02 7.76
N ASP A 346 6.91 15.76 9.07
CA ASP A 346 8.01 15.01 9.68
C ASP A 346 8.21 13.61 9.06
N ASN A 347 7.17 13.08 8.40
CA ASN A 347 7.13 11.75 7.80
C ASN A 347 6.58 11.80 6.36
N ALA A 348 6.76 12.91 5.64
CA ALA A 348 6.07 13.13 4.37
C ALA A 348 6.35 12.05 3.33
N GLU A 349 7.57 11.49 3.31
CA GLU A 349 7.93 10.38 2.43
C GLU A 349 7.03 9.15 2.65
N TYR A 350 6.75 8.79 3.91
CA TYR A 350 5.86 7.67 4.25
C TYR A 350 4.44 7.92 3.73
N PHE A 351 3.91 9.12 3.94
CA PHE A 351 2.54 9.47 3.52
C PHE A 351 2.42 9.47 1.99
N VAL A 352 3.36 10.12 1.31
CA VAL A 352 3.40 10.15 -0.16
C VAL A 352 3.60 8.75 -0.73
N ARG A 353 4.52 7.95 -0.21
CA ARG A 353 4.69 6.55 -0.63
C ARG A 353 3.40 5.75 -0.45
N THR A 354 2.67 5.99 0.64
CA THR A 354 1.43 5.26 0.92
C THR A 354 0.36 5.51 -0.12
N PHE A 355 0.14 6.74 -0.58
CA PHE A 355 -0.88 6.99 -1.60
C PHE A 355 -0.37 6.85 -3.05
N ILE A 356 0.95 6.92 -3.29
CA ILE A 356 1.56 6.68 -4.60
C ILE A 356 1.66 5.18 -4.91
N ARG A 357 2.06 4.36 -3.94
CA ARG A 357 2.15 2.90 -4.10
C ARG A 357 0.87 2.19 -3.67
N GLY A 358 0.12 2.77 -2.73
CA GLY A 358 -1.20 2.32 -2.32
C GLY A 358 -1.23 0.98 -1.59
N PRO A 359 -2.39 0.61 -1.03
CA PRO A 359 -2.72 -0.78 -0.67
C PRO A 359 -2.94 -1.67 -1.91
N VAL A 360 -2.81 -1.11 -3.11
CA VAL A 360 -3.01 -1.78 -4.38
C VAL A 360 -1.71 -2.38 -4.87
N CYS A 361 -1.68 -3.70 -4.98
CA CYS A 361 -0.56 -4.43 -5.57
C CYS A 361 -0.57 -4.45 -7.10
N ARG A 362 -1.52 -3.71 -7.71
CA ARG A 362 -1.73 -3.56 -9.14
C ARG A 362 -2.05 -2.09 -9.42
N GLY A 363 -1.17 -1.38 -10.14
CA GLY A 363 -1.18 0.08 -10.14
C GLY A 363 -1.95 0.77 -11.26
N GLN A 364 -2.23 0.18 -12.43
CA GLN A 364 -2.71 0.98 -13.59
C GLN A 364 -3.88 1.94 -13.31
N ILE A 365 -4.93 1.50 -12.61
CA ILE A 365 -6.08 2.38 -12.31
C ILE A 365 -5.66 3.61 -11.48
N ALA A 366 -4.68 3.45 -10.58
CA ALA A 366 -4.16 4.48 -9.69
C ALA A 366 -2.90 5.19 -10.23
N THR A 367 -2.11 4.56 -11.10
CA THR A 367 -0.88 5.12 -11.67
C THR A 367 -1.13 5.85 -12.99
N ASP A 368 -2.22 5.59 -13.71
CA ASP A 368 -2.57 6.31 -14.94
C ASP A 368 -2.95 7.79 -14.70
N VAL A 369 -3.20 8.16 -13.46
CA VAL A 369 -3.56 9.53 -13.05
C VAL A 369 -2.35 10.36 -12.61
N ILE A 370 -1.15 9.78 -12.55
CA ILE A 370 0.10 10.48 -12.23
C ILE A 370 1.02 10.55 -13.45
N ARG A 371 1.91 11.54 -13.47
CA ARG A 371 2.95 11.67 -14.50
C ARG A 371 4.08 10.68 -14.27
N ASP A 372 4.86 10.43 -15.32
CA ASP A 372 5.99 9.49 -15.23
C ASP A 372 7.11 9.98 -14.31
N ASN A 373 7.29 11.30 -14.21
CA ASN A 373 8.22 11.95 -13.28
C ASN A 373 7.60 13.26 -12.77
N PHE A 374 7.57 13.45 -11.44
CA PHE A 374 7.21 14.72 -10.80
C PHE A 374 7.85 14.85 -9.41
N TRP A 375 7.97 16.10 -8.94
CA TRP A 375 8.43 16.40 -7.59
C TRP A 375 7.28 16.81 -6.71
N THR A 376 7.34 16.45 -5.42
CA THR A 376 6.42 16.96 -4.40
C THR A 376 7.17 17.81 -3.40
N LEU A 377 6.58 18.97 -3.13
CA LEU A 377 7.00 19.96 -2.15
C LEU A 377 5.86 20.19 -1.17
N PHE A 378 6.15 20.82 -0.04
CA PHE A 378 5.16 21.09 1.01
C PHE A 378 5.15 22.56 1.40
N GLN A 379 3.97 23.10 1.68
CA GLN A 379 3.81 24.45 2.18
C GLN A 379 4.22 24.53 3.65
N ASP A 380 4.91 25.59 4.03
CA ASP A 380 5.28 25.79 5.43
C ASP A 380 4.04 26.05 6.30
N PRO A 381 3.88 25.38 7.47
CA PRO A 381 2.71 25.56 8.33
C PRO A 381 2.45 27.00 8.78
N ASP A 382 3.49 27.84 8.88
CA ASP A 382 3.33 29.24 9.28
C ASP A 382 2.81 30.12 8.12
N HIS A 383 2.72 29.56 6.91
CA HIS A 383 2.17 30.20 5.72
C HIS A 383 0.88 29.51 5.21
N ASP A 384 0.37 28.50 5.92
CA ASP A 384 -0.88 27.81 5.60
C ASP A 384 -2.06 28.43 6.37
N LEU A 385 -3.00 29.08 5.67
CA LEU A 385 -4.17 29.72 6.30
C LEU A 385 -5.07 28.73 7.03
N TYR A 386 -5.10 27.46 6.62
CA TYR A 386 -5.84 26.44 7.36
C TYR A 386 -5.25 26.24 8.77
N ILE A 387 -3.95 26.48 8.93
CA ILE A 387 -3.25 26.41 10.22
C ILE A 387 -3.37 27.74 10.96
N THR A 388 -3.05 28.86 10.30
CA THR A 388 -2.82 30.16 10.94
C THR A 388 -4.09 31.00 11.12
N ASP A 389 -5.15 30.75 10.36
CA ASP A 389 -6.40 31.52 10.44
C ASP A 389 -7.59 30.61 10.81
N ALA A 390 -8.11 30.81 12.02
CA ALA A 390 -9.24 30.03 12.53
C ALA A 390 -10.56 30.31 11.78
N ARG A 391 -10.76 31.52 11.24
CA ARG A 391 -11.94 31.89 10.47
C ARG A 391 -11.90 31.21 9.11
N TYR A 392 -10.77 31.31 8.41
CA TYR A 392 -10.56 30.59 7.15
C TYR A 392 -10.75 29.09 7.35
N ARG A 393 -10.12 28.51 8.38
CA ARG A 393 -10.30 27.10 8.73
C ARG A 393 -11.77 26.73 8.92
N GLY A 394 -12.52 27.49 9.71
CA GLY A 394 -13.95 27.24 9.95
C GLY A 394 -14.82 27.29 8.68
N GLN A 395 -14.45 28.12 7.71
CA GLN A 395 -15.12 28.18 6.39
C GLN A 395 -14.68 27.04 5.46
N ALA A 396 -13.40 26.64 5.52
CA ALA A 396 -12.84 25.60 4.68
C ALA A 396 -13.28 24.20 5.11
N THR A 397 -13.30 23.90 6.42
CA THR A 397 -13.56 22.55 6.95
C THR A 397 -14.79 21.84 6.35
N PRO A 398 -15.97 22.47 6.23
CA PRO A 398 -17.15 21.82 5.64
C PRO A 398 -17.04 21.49 4.14
N LEU A 399 -16.12 22.15 3.43
CA LEU A 399 -15.85 21.97 2.01
C LEU A 399 -14.84 20.84 1.73
N LEU A 400 -14.14 20.35 2.76
CA LEU A 400 -13.06 19.36 2.64
C LEU A 400 -13.53 17.90 2.70
N ALA A 401 -14.83 17.66 2.90
CA ALA A 401 -15.39 16.31 2.92
C ALA A 401 -15.16 15.56 1.59
N MET A 402 -14.85 14.27 1.68
CA MET A 402 -14.48 13.41 0.55
C MET A 402 -15.56 12.39 0.19
N PRO A 403 -15.68 11.99 -1.09
CA PRO A 403 -16.61 10.95 -1.55
C PRO A 403 -16.19 9.53 -1.11
N GLY A 404 -16.98 8.52 -1.50
CA GLY A 404 -16.63 7.10 -1.32
C GLY A 404 -17.01 6.47 0.02
N GLN A 405 -17.91 7.08 0.80
CA GLN A 405 -18.34 6.52 2.10
C GLN A 405 -19.51 5.54 2.01
N ASN A 406 -20.30 5.62 0.94
CA ASN A 406 -21.48 4.81 0.70
C ASN A 406 -21.36 4.16 -0.68
N ASP A 407 -21.46 2.84 -0.74
CA ASP A 407 -21.43 2.09 -2.00
C ASP A 407 -22.80 2.13 -2.72
N ASP A 408 -23.89 2.36 -1.97
CA ASP A 408 -25.27 2.47 -2.44
C ASP A 408 -25.65 3.92 -2.78
N VAL A 409 -25.11 4.43 -3.88
CA VAL A 409 -25.45 5.77 -4.36
C VAL A 409 -26.37 5.66 -5.56
N GLY A 410 -27.57 6.23 -5.48
CA GLY A 410 -28.55 6.18 -6.59
C GLY A 410 -28.04 6.78 -7.90
N SER A 411 -27.10 7.74 -7.86
CA SER A 411 -26.43 8.27 -9.06
C SER A 411 -24.99 8.73 -8.76
N VAL A 412 -24.01 8.03 -9.33
CA VAL A 412 -22.57 8.35 -9.27
C VAL A 412 -22.29 9.76 -9.81
N LEU A 413 -22.99 10.16 -10.88
CA LEU A 413 -22.81 11.47 -11.51
C LEU A 413 -23.24 12.61 -10.60
N SER A 414 -24.40 12.48 -9.94
CA SER A 414 -24.90 13.51 -9.02
C SER A 414 -23.98 13.72 -7.83
N LEU A 415 -23.42 12.63 -7.30
CA LEU A 415 -22.47 12.70 -6.20
C LEU A 415 -21.15 13.32 -6.65
N TRP A 416 -20.64 12.92 -7.82
CA TRP A 416 -19.45 13.53 -8.39
C TRP A 416 -19.60 15.03 -8.61
N LEU A 417 -20.71 15.49 -9.18
CA LEU A 417 -21.00 16.93 -9.35
C LEU A 417 -20.99 17.65 -8.00
N ALA A 418 -21.66 17.10 -6.98
CA ALA A 418 -21.70 17.72 -5.66
C ALA A 418 -20.31 17.85 -5.01
N TYR A 419 -19.45 16.82 -5.10
CA TYR A 419 -18.09 16.90 -4.55
C TYR A 419 -17.15 17.75 -5.39
N ARG A 420 -17.32 17.79 -6.72
CA ARG A 420 -16.62 18.71 -7.60
C ARG A 420 -16.95 20.16 -7.26
N ASP A 421 -18.23 20.47 -7.09
CA ASP A 421 -18.69 21.82 -6.77
C ASP A 421 -18.20 22.25 -5.37
N LYS A 422 -18.22 21.36 -4.37
CA LYS A 422 -17.60 21.61 -3.05
C LYS A 422 -16.10 21.86 -3.16
N ARG A 423 -15.39 21.07 -3.97
CA ARG A 423 -13.95 21.27 -4.21
C ARG A 423 -13.70 22.63 -4.84
N ASN A 424 -14.46 23.01 -5.87
CA ASN A 424 -14.25 24.30 -6.54
C ASN A 424 -14.62 25.49 -5.63
N GLN A 425 -15.63 25.34 -4.77
CA GLN A 425 -15.89 26.31 -3.70
C GLN A 425 -14.71 26.44 -2.74
N TYR A 426 -14.05 25.33 -2.38
CA TYR A 426 -12.84 25.37 -1.57
C TYR A 426 -11.67 26.06 -2.31
N GLU A 427 -11.44 25.77 -3.58
CA GLU A 427 -10.38 26.44 -4.35
C GLU A 427 -10.65 27.92 -4.54
N ALA A 428 -11.89 28.33 -4.78
CA ALA A 428 -12.27 29.73 -4.86
C ALA A 428 -12.04 30.44 -3.52
N LEU A 429 -12.51 29.84 -2.41
CA LEU A 429 -12.26 30.34 -1.07
C LEU A 429 -10.75 30.48 -0.81
N ARG A 430 -9.97 29.47 -1.17
CA ARG A 430 -8.51 29.47 -1.01
C ARG A 430 -7.89 30.59 -1.86
N ARG A 431 -8.14 30.61 -3.17
CA ARG A 431 -7.61 31.61 -4.09
C ARG A 431 -7.87 33.02 -3.56
N ASP A 432 -9.12 33.32 -3.20
CA ASP A 432 -9.52 34.67 -2.78
C ASP A 432 -8.84 35.08 -1.48
N ASN A 433 -8.77 34.20 -0.46
CA ASN A 433 -8.10 34.52 0.81
C ASN A 433 -6.57 34.60 0.68
N TYR A 434 -5.98 33.78 -0.18
CA TYR A 434 -4.54 33.79 -0.40
C TYR A 434 -4.07 34.93 -1.32
N ALA A 435 -4.96 35.53 -2.10
CA ALA A 435 -4.69 36.70 -2.92
C ALA A 435 -4.41 37.96 -2.08
N ASP A 436 -4.92 38.01 -0.85
CA ASP A 436 -4.72 39.11 0.10
C ASP A 436 -3.43 38.98 0.94
N LEU A 437 -2.71 37.86 0.80
CA LEU A 437 -1.46 37.62 1.51
C LEU A 437 -0.25 38.19 0.76
N PRO A 438 0.89 38.41 1.47
CA PRO A 438 2.16 38.66 0.81
C PRO A 438 2.47 37.59 -0.23
N ALA A 439 3.04 38.02 -1.35
CA ALA A 439 3.42 37.15 -2.45
C ALA A 439 4.31 35.98 -1.95
N PRO A 440 4.01 34.72 -2.33
CA PRO A 440 4.71 33.56 -1.77
C PRO A 440 6.16 33.53 -2.23
N GLY A 441 7.08 33.30 -1.29
CA GLY A 441 8.51 33.18 -1.55
C GLY A 441 9.11 31.94 -0.89
N TRP A 442 10.44 31.84 -0.83
CA TRP A 442 11.14 30.68 -0.25
C TRP A 442 10.68 30.29 1.18
N PRO A 443 10.39 31.24 2.11
CA PRO A 443 9.87 30.88 3.44
C PRO A 443 8.50 30.19 3.44
N SER A 444 7.74 30.27 2.35
CA SER A 444 6.46 29.57 2.23
C SER A 444 6.61 28.09 1.90
N LEU A 445 7.83 27.61 1.63
CA LEU A 445 8.14 26.20 1.41
C LEU A 445 8.70 25.58 2.69
N TRP A 446 8.14 24.45 3.08
CA TRP A 446 8.62 23.70 4.22
C TRP A 446 9.95 23.00 3.88
N ALA A 447 10.94 23.18 4.75
CA ALA A 447 12.30 22.64 4.60
C ALA A 447 12.82 22.08 5.95
N GLY A 448 11.94 21.50 6.76
CA GLY A 448 12.24 21.15 8.15
C GLY A 448 13.10 19.89 8.35
N ASN A 449 13.12 18.96 7.39
CA ASN A 449 13.98 17.77 7.39
C ASN A 449 14.11 17.16 5.98
N ASP A 450 14.76 16.00 5.88
CA ASP A 450 15.01 15.25 4.64
C ASP A 450 13.75 14.74 3.89
N ASN A 451 12.55 14.91 4.45
CA ASN A 451 11.28 14.60 3.78
C ASN A 451 10.72 15.79 2.97
N ALA A 452 11.36 16.96 3.02
CA ALA A 452 10.86 18.19 2.40
C ALA A 452 10.78 18.14 0.87
N LEU A 453 11.66 17.35 0.26
CA LEU A 453 11.79 17.22 -1.19
C LEU A 453 11.64 15.75 -1.55
N LEU A 454 10.67 15.40 -2.39
CA LEU A 454 10.51 14.03 -2.87
C LEU A 454 10.41 13.99 -4.39
N SER A 455 10.96 12.93 -4.97
CA SER A 455 10.84 12.57 -6.39
C SER A 455 9.99 11.32 -6.54
N ILE A 456 9.06 11.38 -7.49
CA ILE A 456 8.16 10.27 -7.80
C ILE A 456 8.42 9.82 -9.22
N PHE A 457 8.63 8.52 -9.39
CA PHE A 457 8.77 7.87 -10.70
C PHE A 457 7.69 6.83 -10.88
N ARG A 458 6.99 6.88 -12.01
CA ARG A 458 6.06 5.84 -12.42
C ARG A 458 6.77 4.85 -13.34
N HIS A 459 6.61 3.57 -13.04
CA HIS A 459 7.11 2.44 -13.82
C HIS A 459 5.92 1.69 -14.43
N PHE A 460 5.19 2.37 -15.33
CA PHE A 460 3.98 1.89 -16.01
C PHE A 460 2.81 1.55 -15.05
N ASP A 461 2.86 0.40 -14.38
CA ASP A 461 1.85 -0.14 -13.47
C ASP A 461 2.29 -0.18 -12.00
N SER A 462 3.42 0.44 -11.69
CA SER A 462 3.90 0.69 -10.33
C SER A 462 4.51 2.08 -10.22
N ALA A 463 4.81 2.52 -9.01
CA ALA A 463 5.48 3.80 -8.78
C ALA A 463 6.40 3.72 -7.55
N SER A 464 7.43 4.56 -7.55
CA SER A 464 8.40 4.69 -6.46
C SER A 464 8.48 6.14 -5.99
N VAL A 465 8.67 6.30 -4.69
CA VAL A 465 8.91 7.60 -4.04
C VAL A 465 10.30 7.56 -3.42
N THR A 466 11.08 8.61 -3.65
CA THR A 466 12.44 8.75 -3.13
C THR A 466 12.65 10.15 -2.58
N LYS A 467 13.38 10.28 -1.47
CA LYS A 467 13.78 11.58 -0.91
C LYS A 467 14.78 12.29 -1.84
N GLY A 468 14.72 13.62 -1.85
CA GLY A 468 15.55 14.48 -2.70
C GLY A 468 14.94 14.74 -4.09
N LEU A 469 15.62 15.61 -4.84
CA LEU A 469 15.28 15.99 -6.21
C LEU A 469 16.17 15.21 -7.18
N ILE A 470 15.66 14.11 -7.70
CA ILE A 470 16.39 13.13 -8.52
C ILE A 470 15.88 13.22 -9.97
N GLY A 471 16.79 13.09 -10.92
CA GLY A 471 16.48 13.08 -12.35
C GLY A 471 16.43 14.49 -12.95
N GLU A 472 15.79 14.62 -14.11
CA GLU A 472 15.57 15.91 -14.77
C GLU A 472 14.50 16.74 -14.05
N VAL A 473 14.49 18.06 -14.30
CA VAL A 473 13.42 18.95 -13.83
C VAL A 473 12.10 18.48 -14.46
N PRO A 474 11.12 18.03 -13.66
CA PRO A 474 9.93 17.40 -14.21
C PRO A 474 9.01 18.40 -14.91
N GLN A 475 8.10 17.87 -15.74
CA GLN A 475 7.08 18.69 -16.38
C GLN A 475 6.23 19.42 -15.34
N THR A 476 5.79 18.69 -14.30
CA THR A 476 4.90 19.14 -13.21
C THR A 476 5.57 19.03 -11.85
N MET A 477 5.20 19.93 -10.93
CA MET A 477 5.54 19.85 -9.50
C MET A 477 4.27 20.03 -8.67
N TRP A 478 4.17 19.31 -7.56
CA TRP A 478 3.02 19.38 -6.65
C TRP A 478 3.42 20.09 -5.37
N LEU A 479 2.66 21.11 -4.97
CA LEU A 479 2.82 21.79 -3.68
C LEU A 479 1.65 21.44 -2.76
N PHE A 480 1.91 20.59 -1.77
CA PHE A 480 0.93 20.16 -0.79
C PHE A 480 0.87 21.13 0.40
N ASP A 481 -0.29 21.76 0.60
CA ASP A 481 -0.69 22.32 1.89
C ASP A 481 -1.32 21.24 2.78
N PHE A 482 -1.68 21.58 4.03
CA PHE A 482 -2.22 20.61 4.95
C PHE A 482 -3.52 19.96 4.44
N PRO A 483 -4.54 20.72 3.99
CA PRO A 483 -5.76 20.12 3.47
C PRO A 483 -5.54 19.17 2.29
N LEU A 484 -4.66 19.52 1.34
CA LEU A 484 -4.39 18.62 0.21
C LEU A 484 -3.67 17.34 0.65
N LEU A 485 -2.68 17.43 1.54
CA LEU A 485 -1.91 16.25 1.98
C LEU A 485 -2.80 15.23 2.72
N GLU A 486 -3.56 15.68 3.72
CA GLU A 486 -4.43 14.80 4.51
C GLU A 486 -5.60 14.25 3.67
N ARG A 487 -6.20 15.06 2.78
CA ARG A 487 -7.24 14.58 1.85
C ARG A 487 -6.71 13.53 0.89
N THR A 488 -5.52 13.73 0.32
CA THR A 488 -4.91 12.74 -0.59
C THR A 488 -4.75 11.40 0.11
N TYR A 489 -4.20 11.44 1.33
CA TYR A 489 -3.99 10.25 2.14
C TYR A 489 -5.31 9.54 2.48
N TYR A 490 -6.32 10.26 2.96
CA TYR A 490 -7.62 9.64 3.26
C TYR A 490 -8.31 9.09 2.03
N GLN A 491 -8.29 9.82 0.91
CA GLN A 491 -8.94 9.38 -0.32
C GLN A 491 -8.32 8.10 -0.88
N LEU A 492 -6.99 8.00 -0.87
CA LEU A 492 -6.26 6.92 -1.55
C LEU A 492 -5.78 5.80 -0.64
N ALA A 493 -5.79 5.98 0.68
CA ALA A 493 -5.41 4.95 1.65
C ALA A 493 -6.57 4.57 2.57
N VAL A 494 -7.01 5.49 3.45
CA VAL A 494 -7.97 5.18 4.53
C VAL A 494 -9.34 4.77 3.99
N ASN A 495 -9.87 5.54 3.04
CA ASN A 495 -11.19 5.35 2.46
C ASN A 495 -11.16 4.49 1.19
N PHE A 496 -9.97 4.19 0.66
CA PHE A 496 -9.85 3.36 -0.52
C PHE A 496 -10.17 1.91 -0.19
N ASP A 497 -10.87 1.25 -1.12
CA ASP A 497 -11.44 -0.06 -0.86
C ASP A 497 -11.42 -0.91 -2.13
N VAL A 498 -10.44 -1.80 -2.20
CA VAL A 498 -10.22 -2.71 -3.32
C VAL A 498 -11.42 -3.63 -3.57
N PHE A 499 -12.15 -3.99 -2.52
CA PHE A 499 -13.32 -4.86 -2.60
C PHE A 499 -14.59 -4.08 -2.95
N GLY A 500 -14.50 -2.75 -3.09
CA GLY A 500 -15.62 -1.84 -3.37
C GLY A 500 -16.25 -2.10 -4.73
N ASN A 501 -17.43 -1.51 -4.95
CA ASN A 501 -18.08 -1.54 -6.26
C ASN A 501 -17.45 -0.50 -7.22
N VAL A 502 -17.83 -0.57 -8.50
CA VAL A 502 -17.36 0.35 -9.55
C VAL A 502 -17.63 1.83 -9.21
N SER A 503 -18.74 2.12 -8.53
CA SER A 503 -19.07 3.48 -8.08
C SER A 503 -17.99 4.03 -7.14
N HIS A 504 -17.57 3.24 -6.14
CA HIS A 504 -16.50 3.61 -5.23
C HIS A 504 -15.16 3.84 -5.95
N GLN A 505 -14.80 2.90 -6.84
CA GLN A 505 -13.57 2.98 -7.63
C GLN A 505 -13.53 4.23 -8.52
N ALA A 506 -14.64 4.52 -9.21
CA ALA A 506 -14.77 5.68 -10.07
C ALA A 506 -14.73 6.99 -9.29
N GLN A 507 -15.45 7.09 -8.16
CA GLN A 507 -15.45 8.27 -7.31
C GLN A 507 -14.05 8.60 -6.79
N THR A 508 -13.33 7.58 -6.32
CA THR A 508 -11.97 7.76 -5.80
C THR A 508 -11.02 8.27 -6.89
N ARG A 509 -11.08 7.67 -8.09
CA ARG A 509 -10.26 8.10 -9.23
C ARG A 509 -10.58 9.52 -9.68
N LEU A 510 -11.86 9.85 -9.84
CA LEU A 510 -12.29 11.18 -10.29
C LEU A 510 -11.95 12.27 -9.28
N TYR A 511 -12.08 11.97 -7.99
CA TYR A 511 -11.76 12.94 -6.94
C TYR A 511 -10.25 13.14 -6.76
N PHE A 512 -9.44 12.09 -6.96
CA PHE A 512 -7.98 12.25 -6.93
C PHE A 512 -7.47 13.21 -8.00
N ASP A 513 -8.06 13.19 -9.21
CA ASP A 513 -7.65 14.13 -10.27
C ASP A 513 -7.89 15.60 -9.86
N LEU A 514 -8.98 15.87 -9.12
CA LEU A 514 -9.25 17.20 -8.55
C LEU A 514 -8.21 17.60 -7.50
N ILE A 515 -7.79 16.66 -6.64
CA ILE A 515 -6.77 16.92 -5.61
C ILE A 515 -5.39 17.17 -6.23
N ARG A 516 -5.01 16.35 -7.23
CA ARG A 516 -3.78 16.55 -8.01
C ARG A 516 -3.73 17.96 -8.60
N ASN A 517 -4.82 18.36 -9.26
CA ASN A 517 -4.93 19.70 -9.84
C ASN A 517 -4.72 20.80 -8.78
N GLY A 518 -5.30 20.66 -7.58
CA GLY A 518 -5.06 21.61 -6.49
C GLY A 518 -3.58 21.76 -6.10
N ALA A 519 -2.83 20.66 -6.04
CA ALA A 519 -1.40 20.70 -5.72
C ALA A 519 -0.56 21.35 -6.85
N GLU A 520 -0.95 21.14 -8.10
CA GLU A 520 -0.34 21.80 -9.27
C GLU A 520 -0.65 23.31 -9.30
N GLN A 521 -1.90 23.69 -9.03
CA GLN A 521 -2.31 25.10 -8.91
C GLN A 521 -1.58 25.82 -7.77
N ASN A 522 -1.40 25.15 -6.63
CA ASN A 522 -0.62 25.68 -5.52
C ASN A 522 0.83 25.98 -5.93
N PHE A 523 1.45 25.09 -6.70
CA PHE A 523 2.79 25.32 -7.21
C PHE A 523 2.85 26.53 -8.17
N LEU A 524 1.85 26.70 -9.05
CA LEU A 524 1.82 27.81 -10.00
C LEU A 524 1.85 29.19 -9.34
N ARG A 525 1.37 29.33 -8.10
CA ARG A 525 1.46 30.59 -7.35
C ARG A 525 2.90 31.02 -7.05
N LEU A 526 3.86 30.10 -7.10
CA LEU A 526 5.29 30.41 -7.00
C LEU A 526 5.87 30.94 -8.31
N MET A 527 5.20 30.71 -9.44
CA MET A 527 5.62 31.17 -10.76
C MET A 527 5.14 32.61 -11.05
N PRO A 528 5.80 33.34 -11.96
CA PRO A 528 5.33 34.64 -12.44
C PRO A 528 3.90 34.55 -12.97
N ALA A 529 3.05 35.53 -12.64
CA ALA A 529 1.62 35.53 -12.96
C ALA A 529 1.36 35.26 -14.45
N ASP A 530 2.05 36.00 -15.32
CA ASP A 530 1.88 35.93 -16.78
C ASP A 530 2.33 34.60 -17.42
N SER A 531 3.05 33.73 -16.70
CA SER A 531 3.50 32.43 -17.24
C SER A 531 2.60 31.25 -16.84
N ARG A 532 1.70 31.43 -15.87
CA ARG A 532 0.93 30.33 -15.26
C ARG A 532 -0.02 29.65 -16.24
N ASP A 533 -0.70 30.43 -17.09
CA ASP A 533 -1.59 29.90 -18.12
C ASP A 533 -0.83 29.06 -19.15
N GLY A 534 0.39 29.49 -19.52
CA GLY A 534 1.26 28.72 -20.42
C GLY A 534 1.67 27.37 -19.83
N TYR A 535 1.94 27.30 -18.52
CA TYR A 535 2.22 26.04 -17.84
C TYR A 535 1.00 25.12 -17.79
N LEU A 536 -0.17 25.64 -17.44
CA LEU A 536 -1.41 24.84 -17.44
C LEU A 536 -1.71 24.28 -18.84
N ASP A 537 -1.55 25.10 -19.88
CA ASP A 537 -1.79 24.69 -21.26
C ASP A 537 -0.83 23.59 -21.75
N ASP A 538 0.43 23.62 -21.30
CA ASP A 538 1.40 22.56 -21.58
C ASP A 538 1.07 21.27 -20.83
N TRP A 539 0.66 21.40 -19.57
CA TRP A 539 0.30 20.25 -18.72
C TRP A 539 -0.99 19.59 -19.22
N TYR A 540 -2.02 20.37 -19.54
CA TYR A 540 -3.33 19.88 -19.94
C TYR A 540 -3.52 20.08 -21.45
N GLN A 541 -3.31 19.03 -22.24
CA GLN A 541 -3.45 19.08 -23.70
C GLN A 541 -4.75 18.39 -24.17
N ASN A 542 -5.27 18.78 -25.34
CA ASN A 542 -6.42 18.14 -26.00
C ASN A 542 -7.67 18.03 -25.09
N SER A 543 -8.15 16.82 -24.81
CA SER A 543 -9.27 16.57 -23.90
C SER A 543 -9.00 17.04 -22.46
N GLY A 544 -7.74 17.17 -22.07
CA GLY A 544 -7.33 17.78 -20.81
C GLY A 544 -7.73 19.26 -20.70
N LYS A 545 -7.69 20.03 -21.80
CA LYS A 545 -8.15 21.43 -21.82
C LYS A 545 -9.66 21.54 -21.62
N VAL A 546 -10.41 20.63 -22.25
CA VAL A 546 -11.87 20.55 -22.08
C VAL A 546 -12.23 20.23 -20.64
N LYS A 547 -11.50 19.30 -20.00
CA LYS A 547 -11.67 18.98 -18.59
C LYS A 547 -11.32 20.16 -17.68
N LEU A 548 -10.21 20.85 -17.95
CA LEU A 548 -9.80 22.02 -17.18
C LEU A 548 -10.85 23.13 -17.23
N TRP A 549 -11.48 23.33 -18.39
CA TRP A 549 -12.56 24.30 -18.55
C TRP A 549 -13.89 23.87 -17.88
N LEU A 550 -14.22 22.57 -17.87
CA LEU A 550 -15.49 22.07 -17.34
C LEU A 550 -15.50 21.81 -15.83
N ASP A 551 -14.37 21.37 -15.28
CA ASP A 551 -14.35 20.74 -13.96
C ASP A 551 -13.47 21.45 -12.93
N TYR A 552 -12.54 22.32 -13.36
CA TYR A 552 -11.57 22.96 -12.48
C TYR A 552 -11.86 24.45 -12.29
N GLU A 553 -11.67 24.91 -11.06
CA GLU A 553 -11.71 26.34 -10.74
C GLU A 553 -10.53 27.08 -11.40
N ALA A 554 -10.76 28.34 -11.78
CA ALA A 554 -9.75 29.18 -12.41
C ALA A 554 -8.58 29.49 -11.46
N ILE A 555 -7.37 29.49 -11.99
CA ILE A 555 -6.17 29.86 -11.25
C ILE A 555 -6.07 31.36 -10.99
N ASP A 556 -5.30 31.71 -9.97
CA ASP A 556 -4.73 33.05 -9.82
C ASP A 556 -3.65 33.25 -10.89
N ASN A 557 -3.90 34.14 -11.84
CA ASN A 557 -2.96 34.54 -12.89
C ASN A 557 -2.65 36.04 -12.88
N ASP A 558 -2.95 36.75 -11.79
CA ASP A 558 -2.74 38.20 -11.67
C ASP A 558 -1.91 38.60 -10.44
N LYS A 559 -1.86 37.79 -9.38
CA LYS A 559 -1.06 38.11 -8.19
C LYS A 559 0.41 37.77 -8.37
N PRO A 560 1.34 38.65 -7.94
CA PRO A 560 2.76 38.43 -8.13
C PRO A 560 3.28 37.25 -7.30
N THR A 561 4.39 36.66 -7.75
CA THR A 561 5.22 35.77 -6.93
C THR A 561 6.24 36.58 -6.13
N GLY A 562 6.59 36.10 -4.93
CA GLY A 562 7.66 36.68 -4.12
C GLY A 562 9.05 36.19 -4.55
N LEU A 563 9.12 35.25 -5.49
CA LEU A 563 10.36 34.70 -6.01
C LEU A 563 10.94 35.57 -7.13
N LYS A 564 12.25 35.75 -7.11
CA LYS A 564 13.01 36.36 -8.22
C LYS A 564 13.50 35.23 -9.12
N LEU A 565 12.81 35.04 -10.24
CA LEU A 565 13.06 33.98 -11.21
C LEU A 565 13.43 34.58 -12.57
N ASP A 566 14.24 33.85 -13.35
CA ASP A 566 14.51 34.20 -14.76
C ASP A 566 13.20 34.26 -15.56
N GLU A 567 12.92 35.38 -16.22
CA GLU A 567 11.72 35.58 -17.03
C GLU A 567 11.64 34.64 -18.24
N LYS A 568 12.77 34.13 -18.74
CA LYS A 568 12.82 33.25 -19.91
C LYS A 568 12.49 31.79 -19.59
N ASP A 569 12.91 31.32 -18.42
CA ASP A 569 12.66 29.95 -17.97
C ASP A 569 12.50 29.88 -16.44
N PRO A 570 11.39 30.43 -15.91
CA PRO A 570 11.24 30.60 -14.47
C PRO A 570 11.14 29.27 -13.72
N LYS A 571 10.57 28.23 -14.33
CA LYS A 571 10.48 26.89 -13.73
C LYS A 571 11.86 26.24 -13.59
N ARG A 572 12.72 26.34 -14.60
CA ARG A 572 14.07 25.78 -14.51
C ARG A 572 14.93 26.56 -13.52
N ASP A 573 14.83 27.88 -13.51
CA ASP A 573 15.53 28.70 -12.52
C ASP A 573 15.04 28.40 -11.10
N PHE A 574 13.73 28.26 -10.90
CA PHE A 574 13.16 27.79 -9.63
C PHE A 574 13.78 26.45 -9.19
N ALA A 575 13.83 25.47 -10.08
CA ALA A 575 14.41 24.15 -9.77
C ALA A 575 15.90 24.25 -9.37
N ASN A 576 16.69 25.06 -10.08
CA ASN A 576 18.10 25.28 -9.76
C ASN A 576 18.27 25.98 -8.40
N GLN A 577 17.47 27.02 -8.13
CA GLN A 577 17.49 27.71 -6.85
C GLN A 577 17.02 26.83 -5.70
N LEU A 578 16.01 25.98 -5.93
CA LEU A 578 15.51 25.00 -4.96
C LEU A 578 16.61 24.00 -4.59
N LEU A 579 17.29 23.43 -5.60
CA LEU A 579 18.46 22.57 -5.41
C LEU A 579 19.58 23.26 -4.62
N ALA A 580 19.92 24.51 -4.97
CA ALA A 580 20.98 25.26 -4.29
C ALA A 580 20.65 25.55 -2.82
N ARG A 581 19.36 25.75 -2.50
CA ARG A 581 18.91 26.09 -1.13
C ARG A 581 18.74 24.86 -0.24
N TYR A 582 18.15 23.81 -0.79
CA TYR A 582 17.60 22.70 0.01
C TYR A 582 18.05 21.32 -0.46
N GLY A 583 18.90 21.23 -1.50
CA GLY A 583 19.39 19.95 -2.03
C GLY A 583 20.28 19.15 -1.08
N ASN A 584 20.74 19.75 0.01
CA ASN A 584 21.58 19.10 1.04
C ASN A 584 20.80 18.68 2.30
N LEU A 585 19.47 18.82 2.30
CA LEU A 585 18.60 18.44 3.44
C LEU A 585 18.60 16.94 3.73
#